data_AF-A0A1X1FI70-F1
#
_entry.id   AF-A0A1X1FI70-F1
#
_cell.length_a   1.000
_cell.length_b   1.000
_cell.length_c   1.000
_cell.angle_alpha   90.00
_cell.angle_beta   90.00
_cell.angle_gamma   90.00
#
_symmetry.space_group_name_H-M   'P 1'
#
loop_
_entity.id
_entity.type
_entity.pdbx_description
1 polymer ?
#
loop_
_entity_poly.entity_id
_entity_poly.type
_entity_poly.pdbx_seq_one_letter_code
_entity_poly.pdbx_strand_id
1 'polypeptide(L)' 'MELTDTDYEILKAIYTGRVSSGTPVNHFVDYCDNVIGGDPKPLVEAGYIETEHNEINGLTEKGTKAYEEHAAKEAQK' A
#
# COMPACT_ATOMS: atom_id res chain seq x y z
N MET A 1 14.32 -3.90 1.12
CA MET A 1 13.66 -2.70 1.66
C MET A 1 13.03 -3.08 2.97
N GLU A 2 13.31 -2.34 4.03
CA GLU A 2 12.59 -2.42 5.29
C GLU A 2 11.36 -1.51 5.19
N LEU A 3 10.18 -2.02 5.55
CA LEU A 3 8.93 -1.27 5.50
C LEU A 3 8.80 -0.43 6.77
N THR A 4 8.48 0.85 6.60
CA THR A 4 8.19 1.79 7.68
C THR A 4 6.71 1.71 8.09
N ASP A 5 6.36 2.31 9.24
CA ASP A 5 4.95 2.41 9.66
C ASP A 5 4.09 3.12 8.61
N THR A 6 4.64 4.13 7.93
CA THR A 6 3.99 4.83 6.83
C THR A 6 3.73 3.90 5.65
N ASP A 7 4.69 3.04 5.30
CA ASP A 7 4.52 2.05 4.23
C ASP A 7 3.39 1.07 4.57
N TYR A 8 3.28 0.63 5.82
CA TYR A 8 2.19 -0.23 6.27
C TYR A 8 0.82 0.47 6.23
N GLU A 9 0.74 1.76 6.53
CA GLU A 9 -0.50 2.53 6.37
C GLU A 9 -0.92 2.67 4.90
N ILE A 10 0.05 2.76 3.97
CA ILE A 10 -0.23 2.72 2.52
C ILE A 10 -0.79 1.35 2.12
N LEU A 11 -0.15 0.25 2.54
CA LEU A 11 -0.63 -1.11 2.26
C LEU A 11 -2.02 -1.34 2.86
N LYS A 12 -2.26 -0.86 4.09
CA LYS A 12 -3.55 -0.91 4.78
C LYS A 12 -4.65 -0.18 4.01
N ALA A 13 -4.35 0.98 3.41
CA ALA A 13 -5.34 1.74 2.65
C ALA A 13 -5.86 0.92 1.46
N ILE A 14 -5.00 0.15 0.79
CA ILE A 14 -5.41 -0.75 -0.28
C ILE A 14 -6.12 -1.99 0.30
N TYR A 15 -5.54 -2.65 1.30
CA TYR A 15 -6.10 -3.87 1.90
C TYR A 15 -7.51 -3.67 2.47
N THR A 16 -7.76 -2.52 3.08
CA THR A 16 -9.07 -2.18 3.68
C THR A 16 -10.07 -1.60 2.68
N GLY A 17 -9.67 -1.43 1.41
CA GLY A 17 -10.52 -0.88 0.35
C GLY A 17 -10.68 0.64 0.36
N ARG A 18 -9.90 1.39 1.17
CA ARG A 18 -9.85 2.86 1.07
C ARG A 18 -9.33 3.31 -0.29
N VAL A 19 -8.41 2.53 -0.86
CA VAL A 19 -7.95 2.66 -2.24
C VAL A 19 -8.41 1.40 -2.98
N SER A 20 -9.33 1.61 -3.93
CA SER A 20 -9.92 0.52 -4.71
C SER A 20 -9.12 0.25 -5.98
N SER A 21 -9.32 -0.94 -6.56
CA SER A 21 -8.81 -1.24 -7.90
C SER A 21 -9.39 -0.26 -8.93
N GLY A 22 -8.57 0.12 -9.92
CA GLY A 22 -8.90 1.18 -10.88
C GLY A 22 -8.64 2.59 -10.37
N THR A 23 -8.05 2.76 -9.17
CA THR A 23 -7.63 4.10 -8.72
C THR A 23 -6.43 4.56 -9.56
N PRO A 24 -6.46 5.73 -10.22
CA PRO A 24 -5.31 6.21 -10.97
C PRO A 24 -4.08 6.36 -10.07
N VAL A 25 -2.90 5.94 -10.55
CA VAL A 25 -1.64 6.02 -9.77
C VAL A 25 -1.37 7.44 -9.28
N ASN A 26 -1.66 8.46 -10.10
CA ASN A 26 -1.49 9.85 -9.70
C ASN A 26 -2.41 10.25 -8.53
N HIS A 27 -3.66 9.79 -8.52
CA HIS A 27 -4.57 10.03 -7.39
C HIS A 27 -4.12 9.27 -6.15
N PHE A 28 -3.59 8.06 -6.32
CA PHE A 28 -3.06 7.30 -5.20
C PHE A 28 -1.81 7.95 -4.59
N VAL A 29 -0.90 8.46 -5.42
CA VAL A 29 0.27 9.23 -4.96
C VAL A 29 -0.17 10.49 -4.22
N ASP A 30 -1.11 11.26 -4.76
CA ASP A 30 -1.64 12.46 -4.10
C ASP A 30 -2.32 12.14 -2.76
N TYR A 31 -3.10 11.05 -2.71
CA TYR A 31 -3.70 10.57 -1.46
C TYR A 31 -2.63 10.19 -0.43
N CYS A 32 -1.58 9.47 -0.84
CA CYS A 32 -0.52 9.09 0.06
C CYS A 32 0.26 10.31 0.57
N ASP A 33 0.53 11.31 -0.27
CA ASP A 33 1.22 12.55 0.11
C ASP A 33 0.38 13.39 1.09
N ASN A 34 -0.91 13.55 0.82
CA ASN A 34 -1.78 14.44 1.61
C ASN A 34 -2.39 13.79 2.86
N VAL A 35 -2.70 12.49 2.82
CA VAL A 35 -3.46 11.81 3.89
C VAL A 35 -2.58 10.93 4.76
N ILE A 36 -1.63 10.22 4.16
CA ILE A 36 -0.76 9.28 4.88
C ILE A 36 0.59 9.93 5.24
N GLY A 37 1.10 10.83 4.39
CA GLY A 37 2.42 11.44 4.50
C GLY A 37 3.55 10.56 3.99
N GLY A 38 3.30 9.73 2.96
CA GLY A 38 4.30 8.81 2.39
C GLY A 38 4.27 8.72 0.87
N ASP A 39 5.33 8.14 0.28
CA ASP A 39 5.41 7.92 -1.17
C ASP A 39 5.15 6.42 -1.48
N PRO A 40 4.17 6.08 -2.33
CA PRO A 40 3.85 4.70 -2.66
C PRO A 40 4.74 4.09 -3.75
N LYS A 41 5.56 4.87 -4.46
CA LYS A 41 6.41 4.37 -5.56
C LYS A 41 7.41 3.30 -5.10
N PRO A 42 8.11 3.43 -3.96
CA PRO A 42 9.00 2.38 -3.48
C PRO A 42 8.27 1.05 -3.25
N LEU A 43 7.00 1.10 -2.83
CA LEU A 43 6.17 -0.09 -2.64
C LEU A 43 5.76 -0.74 -3.96
N VAL A 44 5.46 0.06 -4.98
CA VAL A 44 5.19 -0.41 -6.34
C VAL A 44 6.46 -1.02 -6.95
N GLU A 45 7.60 -0.33 -6.89
CA GLU A 45 8.88 -0.80 -7.42
C GLU A 45 9.38 -2.07 -6.70
N ALA A 46 9.14 -2.19 -5.40
CA ALA A 46 9.47 -3.37 -4.63
C ALA A 46 8.46 -4.53 -4.79
N GLY A 47 7.40 -4.34 -5.58
CA GLY A 47 6.41 -5.37 -5.92
C GLY A 47 5.45 -5.71 -4.78
N TYR A 48 5.14 -4.75 -3.89
CA TYR A 48 4.09 -4.90 -2.88
C TYR A 48 2.71 -4.45 -3.41
N ILE A 49 2.70 -3.50 -4.33
CA ILE A 49 1.49 -2.95 -4.93
C ILE A 49 1.49 -3.31 -6.42
N GLU A 50 0.38 -3.85 -6.89
CA GLU A 50 0.17 -4.14 -8.30
C GLU A 50 -0.48 -2.94 -8.98
N THR A 51 0.09 -2.56 -10.12
CA THR A 51 -0.45 -1.50 -10.97
C THR A 51 -0.62 -2.02 -12.39
N GLU A 52 -1.79 -1.78 -12.99
CA GLU A 52 -2.08 -2.10 -14.38
C GLU A 52 -2.58 -0.84 -15.08
N HIS A 53 -2.13 -0.58 -16.32
CA HIS A 53 -2.60 0.57 -17.13
C HIS A 53 -2.57 1.95 -16.43
N ASN A 54 -1.58 2.21 -15.56
CA ASN A 54 -1.48 3.42 -14.70
C ASN A 54 -2.57 3.53 -13.62
N GLU A 55 -3.17 2.42 -13.23
CA GLU A 55 -4.15 2.32 -12.16
C GLU A 55 -3.65 1.30 -11.13
N ILE A 56 -4.02 1.50 -9.87
CA ILE A 56 -3.80 0.55 -8.79
C ILE A 56 -4.73 -0.64 -9.04
N ASN A 57 -4.18 -1.85 -9.13
CA ASN A 57 -4.98 -3.07 -9.20
C ASN A 57 -5.20 -3.69 -7.82
N GLY A 58 -4.27 -3.47 -6.89
CA GLY A 58 -4.38 -3.92 -5.50
C GLY A 58 -3.03 -4.23 -4.87
N LEU A 59 -3.04 -5.01 -3.79
CA LEU A 59 -1.82 -5.58 -3.21
C LEU A 59 -1.43 -6.85 -3.95
N THR A 60 -0.12 -7.03 -4.17
CA THR A 60 0.41 -8.34 -4.58
C THR A 60 0.33 -9.33 -3.42
N GLU A 61 0.59 -10.62 -3.67
CA GLU A 61 0.76 -11.61 -2.60
C GLU A 61 1.80 -11.17 -1.56
N LYS A 62 2.87 -10.51 -2.01
CA LYS A 62 3.93 -9.96 -1.15
C LYS A 62 3.41 -8.80 -0.30
N GLY A 63 2.65 -7.87 -0.89
CA GLY A 63 1.99 -6.76 -0.20
C GLY A 63 1.04 -7.22 0.89
N THR A 64 0.15 -8.13 0.52
CA THR A 64 -0.85 -8.73 1.40
C THR A 64 -0.19 -9.40 2.60
N LYS A 65 0.77 -10.30 2.35
CA LYS A 65 1.47 -11.00 3.42
C LYS A 65 2.24 -10.06 4.35
N ALA A 66 2.93 -9.06 3.79
CA ALA A 66 3.68 -8.10 4.59
C ALA A 66 2.76 -7.32 5.54
N TYR A 67 1.61 -6.85 5.05
CA TYR A 67 0.62 -6.16 5.88
C TYR A 67 0.02 -7.09 6.94
N GLU A 68 -0.37 -8.31 6.59
CA GLU A 68 -0.97 -9.26 7.55
C GLU A 68 0.01 -9.67 8.65
N GLU A 69 1.29 -9.89 8.32
CA GLU A 69 2.33 -10.18 9.31
C GLU A 69 2.56 -9.01 10.28
N HIS A 70 2.49 -7.77 9.79
CA HIS A 70 2.60 -6.58 10.63
C HIS A 70 1.36 -6.39 11.50
N ALA A 71 0.15 -6.48 10.92
CA ALA A 71 -1.11 -6.36 11.64
C ALA A 71 -1.27 -7.44 12.72
N ALA A 72 -0.83 -8.68 12.45
CA ALA A 72 -0.84 -9.76 13.44
C ALA A 72 0.13 -9.52 14.61
N LYS A 73 1.25 -8.84 14.38
CA LYS A 73 2.20 -8.45 15.44
C LYS A 73 1.67 -7.31 16.28
N GLU A 74 1.04 -6.32 15.65
CA GLU A 74 0.37 -5.20 16.31
C GLU A 74 -0.78 -5.68 17.21
N ALA A 75 -1.58 -6.64 16.74
CA ALA A 75 -2.71 -7.19 17.49
C ALA A 75 -2.31 -8.03 18.73
N GLN A 76 -1.05 -8.46 18.82
CA GLN A 76 -0.51 -9.23 19.95
C GLN A 76 0.19 -8.34 20.99
N LYS A 77 0.27 -7.04 20.73
CA LYS A 77 0.93 -6.04 21.56
C LYS A 77 -0.05 -5.40 22.54
#